data_AF-A0A0P1NYX4-F1
#
_entry.id   AF-A0A0P1NYX4-F1
#
_cell.length_a   1.000
_cell.length_b   1.000
_cell.length_c   1.000
_cell.angle_alpha   90.00
_cell.angle_beta   90.00
_cell.angle_gamma   90.00
#
_symmetry.space_group_name_H-M   'P 1'
#
loop_
_entity.id
_entity.type
_entity.pdbx_description
1 polymer ?
#
loop_
_entity_poly.entity_id
_entity_poly.type
_entity_poly.pdbx_seq_one_letter_code
_entity_poly.pdbx_strand_id
1 'polypeptide(L)'
;GGGLQFLLQQLNQLAMQQLGLNQATQELMQQLTLEQQAEMARLAAQQELIRKSLQELMKEAEISGNRSRILGDLNKIAEEMKEVVSDLESNNLTEETIRKQERILSRLLDAQRSIHERDFEKQRESRPGQNITRQSPAELNLQEEKEKIFQELLKSIRENYHRDYEALIKRYFELLRSFQQ
;
A
#
# COMPACT_ATOMS: atom_id res chain seq x y z
N GLY A 1 -2.36 5.83 16.14
CA GLY A 1 -1.30 5.20 16.95
C GLY A 1 -0.19 6.20 17.14
N GLY A 2 0.09 6.62 18.37
CA GLY A 2 1.12 7.63 18.65
C GLY A 2 2.55 7.08 18.67
N GLY A 3 2.75 5.80 19.03
CA GLY A 3 4.08 5.19 19.16
C GLY A 3 4.86 5.08 17.84
N LEU A 4 4.19 4.73 16.74
CA LEU A 4 4.83 4.68 15.41
C LEU A 4 5.23 6.06 14.88
N GLN A 5 4.39 7.07 15.13
CA GLN A 5 4.70 8.45 14.74
C GLN A 5 5.91 9.00 15.51
N PHE A 6 5.99 8.70 16.82
CA PHE A 6 7.15 9.05 17.63
C PHE A 6 8.42 8.35 17.13
N LEU A 7 8.36 7.04 16.86
CA LEU A 7 9.46 6.27 16.28
C LEU A 7 9.97 6.89 14.97
N LEU A 8 9.06 7.26 14.06
CA LEU A 8 9.39 7.91 12.80
C LEU A 8 10.10 9.26 13.02
N GLN A 9 9.62 10.06 13.97
CA GLN A 9 10.23 11.36 14.28
C GLN A 9 11.65 11.21 14.81
N GLN A 10 11.85 10.29 15.77
CA GLN A 10 13.18 10.00 16.31
C GLN A 10 14.13 9.46 15.25
N LEU A 11 13.66 8.55 14.39
CA LEU A 11 14.48 7.97 13.33
C LEU A 11 14.88 9.04 12.29
N ASN A 12 13.96 9.94 11.95
CA ASN A 12 14.27 11.08 11.06
C ASN A 12 15.34 12.00 11.66
N GLN A 13 15.27 12.28 12.97
CA GLN A 13 16.29 13.05 13.66
C GLN A 13 17.67 12.37 13.60
N LEU A 14 17.73 11.05 13.81
CA LEU A 14 18.97 10.27 13.69
C LEU A 14 19.54 10.30 12.26
N ALA A 15 18.68 10.18 11.25
CA ALA A 15 19.10 10.29 9.85
C ALA A 15 19.70 11.67 9.53
N MET A 16 19.10 12.75 10.05
CA MET A 16 19.64 14.11 9.89
C MET A 16 20.98 14.29 10.60
N GLN A 17 21.14 13.72 11.80
CA GLN A 17 22.43 13.73 12.51
C GLN A 17 23.50 12.95 11.74
N GLN A 18 23.14 11.78 11.20
CA GLN A 18 24.05 10.99 10.36
C GLN A 18 24.44 11.74 9.10
N LEU A 19 23.51 12.43 8.43
CA LEU A 19 23.82 13.25 7.26
C LEU A 19 24.87 14.33 7.58
N GLY A 20 24.70 15.05 8.69
CA GLY A 20 25.67 16.05 9.14
C GLY A 20 27.04 15.44 9.46
N LEU A 21 27.05 14.26 10.08
CA LEU A 21 28.28 13.53 10.36
C LEU A 21 29.00 13.09 9.08
N ASN A 22 28.25 12.62 8.08
CA ASN A 22 28.80 12.24 6.78
C ASN A 22 29.46 13.44 6.08
N GLN A 23 28.80 14.60 6.10
CA GLN A 23 29.35 15.85 5.54
C GLN A 23 30.65 16.24 6.26
N ALA A 24 30.64 16.27 7.60
CA ALA A 24 31.83 16.61 8.38
C ALA A 24 32.98 15.62 8.17
N THR A 25 32.68 14.32 8.04
CA THR A 25 33.69 13.29 7.76
C THR A 25 34.28 13.45 6.35
N GLN A 26 33.46 13.81 5.37
CA GLN A 26 33.91 14.05 3.99
C GLN A 26 34.76 15.32 3.88
N GLU A 27 34.40 16.39 4.59
CA GLU A 27 35.22 17.60 4.70
C GLU A 27 36.57 17.30 5.35
N LEU A 28 36.56 16.52 6.43
CA LEU A 28 37.77 16.10 7.13
C LEU A 28 38.72 15.29 6.24
N MET A 29 38.18 14.42 5.39
CA MET A 29 38.97 13.63 4.45
C MET A 29 39.68 14.51 3.40
N GLN A 30 39.12 15.66 3.06
CA GLN A 30 39.70 16.59 2.08
C GLN A 30 40.81 17.47 2.67
N GLN A 31 40.82 17.65 3.99
CA GLN A 31 41.89 18.37 4.69
C GLN A 31 43.03 17.39 5.02
N LEU A 32 44.28 17.85 5.07
CA LEU A 32 45.50 17.00 5.12
C LEU A 32 46.40 17.31 6.34
N THR A 33 45.86 17.77 7.47
CA THR A 33 46.64 18.37 8.57
C THR A 33 46.55 17.62 9.91
N LEU A 34 47.52 17.87 10.82
CA LEU A 34 47.60 17.28 12.16
C LEU A 34 46.41 17.57 13.10
N GLU A 35 45.58 18.59 12.81
CA GLU A 35 44.32 18.85 13.56
C GLU A 35 43.28 17.72 13.40
N GLN A 36 43.48 16.83 12.42
CA GLN A 36 42.58 15.71 12.13
C GLN A 36 42.33 14.78 13.31
N GLN A 37 43.29 14.54 14.22
CA GLN A 37 43.10 13.56 15.29
C GLN A 37 42.04 13.99 16.32
N ALA A 38 42.05 15.27 16.70
CA ALA A 38 41.06 15.80 17.62
C ALA A 38 39.65 15.83 16.96
N GLU A 39 39.60 16.14 15.67
CA GLU A 39 38.35 16.12 14.91
C GLU A 39 37.82 14.70 14.70
N MET A 40 38.67 13.71 14.41
CA MET A 40 38.28 12.30 14.33
C MET A 40 37.71 11.79 15.65
N ALA A 41 38.36 12.09 16.78
CA ALA A 41 37.85 11.72 18.10
C ALA A 41 36.47 12.35 18.37
N ARG A 42 36.26 13.60 17.94
CA ARG A 42 34.97 14.27 18.04
C ARG A 42 33.91 13.63 17.14
N LEU A 43 34.27 13.23 15.92
CA LEU A 43 33.35 12.52 15.01
C LEU A 43 33.00 11.13 15.54
N ALA A 44 33.98 10.39 16.08
CA ALA A 44 33.75 9.09 16.72
C ALA A 44 32.76 9.21 17.88
N ALA A 45 32.95 10.18 18.76
CA ALA A 45 32.03 10.44 19.87
C ALA A 45 30.62 10.78 19.38
N GLN A 46 30.48 11.58 18.32
CA GLN A 46 29.18 11.88 17.73
C GLN A 46 28.52 10.64 17.12
N GLN A 47 29.27 9.81 16.38
CA GLN A 47 28.77 8.57 15.79
C GLN A 47 28.30 7.60 16.88
N GLU A 48 29.05 7.51 17.99
CA GLU A 48 28.70 6.66 19.13
C GLU A 48 27.43 7.13 19.85
N LEU A 49 27.21 8.45 19.93
CA LEU A 49 25.95 9.01 20.45
C LEU A 49 24.77 8.63 19.56
N ILE A 50 24.89 8.79 18.24
CA ILE A 50 23.85 8.39 17.28
C ILE A 50 23.55 6.89 17.42
N ARG A 51 24.59 6.06 17.54
CA ARG A 51 24.47 4.61 17.74
C ARG A 51 23.70 4.28 19.02
N LYS A 52 24.03 4.92 20.13
CA LYS A 52 23.34 4.71 21.42
C LYS A 52 21.87 5.13 21.35
N SER A 53 21.58 6.29 20.77
CA SER A 53 20.20 6.75 20.58
C SER A 53 19.41 5.81 19.67
N LEU A 54 20.02 5.22 18.65
CA LEU A 54 19.39 4.18 17.83
C LEU A 54 19.08 2.92 18.66
N GLN A 55 20.00 2.48 19.52
CA GLN A 55 19.78 1.32 20.40
C GLN A 55 18.67 1.57 21.43
N GLU A 56 18.57 2.76 21.98
CA GLU A 56 17.48 3.17 22.87
C GLU A 56 16.14 3.12 22.13
N LEU A 57 16.10 3.69 20.92
CA LEU A 57 14.92 3.68 20.06
C LEU A 57 14.46 2.25 19.72
N MET A 58 15.39 1.33 19.50
CA MET A 58 15.09 -0.08 19.27
C MET A 58 14.47 -0.76 20.49
N LYS A 59 14.97 -0.49 21.70
CA LYS A 59 14.39 -1.02 22.95
C LYS A 59 12.96 -0.52 23.15
N GLU A 60 12.71 0.75 22.89
CA GLU A 60 11.36 1.33 22.96
C GLU A 60 10.42 0.71 21.93
N ALA A 61 10.92 0.48 20.71
CA ALA A 61 10.16 -0.17 19.64
C ALA A 61 9.80 -1.64 19.98
N GLU A 62 10.73 -2.40 20.59
CA GLU A 62 10.48 -3.76 21.08
C GLU A 62 9.35 -3.81 22.11
N ILE A 63 9.38 -2.91 23.11
CA ILE A 63 8.36 -2.84 24.17
C ILE A 63 6.98 -2.51 23.58
N SER A 64 6.92 -1.72 22.51
CA SER A 64 5.68 -1.34 21.84
C SER A 64 5.04 -2.44 20.97
N GLY A 65 5.67 -3.64 20.87
CA GLY A 65 5.17 -4.76 20.07
C GLY A 65 5.31 -4.56 18.56
N ASN A 66 6.11 -3.58 18.12
CA ASN A 66 6.36 -3.31 16.71
C ASN A 66 7.38 -4.31 16.13
N ARG A 67 6.90 -5.07 15.12
CA ARG A 67 7.47 -6.26 14.48
C ARG A 67 9.00 -6.31 14.27
N SER A 68 9.52 -7.53 14.45
CA SER A 68 10.88 -8.05 14.31
C SER A 68 11.71 -7.61 13.08
N ARG A 69 11.11 -7.29 11.93
CA ARG A 69 11.89 -6.95 10.72
C ARG A 69 12.54 -5.55 10.78
N ILE A 70 11.83 -4.54 11.29
CA ILE A 70 12.43 -3.19 11.50
C ILE A 70 13.63 -3.32 12.42
N LEU A 71 13.42 -3.99 13.55
CA LEU A 71 14.44 -4.17 14.57
C LEU A 71 15.66 -4.89 14.01
N GLY A 72 15.47 -5.88 13.14
CA GLY A 72 16.56 -6.56 12.44
C GLY A 72 17.40 -5.62 11.57
N ASP A 73 16.76 -4.71 10.84
CA ASP A 73 17.47 -3.73 10.00
C ASP A 73 18.18 -2.67 10.86
N LEU A 74 17.55 -2.19 11.93
CA LEU A 74 18.17 -1.22 12.85
C LEU A 74 19.36 -1.83 13.62
N ASN A 75 19.31 -3.12 13.98
CA ASN A 75 20.45 -3.83 14.57
C ASN A 75 21.66 -3.81 13.64
N LYS A 76 21.47 -4.10 12.35
CA LYS A 76 22.57 -4.05 11.37
C LYS A 76 23.17 -2.66 11.23
N ILE A 77 22.31 -1.63 11.25
CA ILE A 77 22.77 -0.23 11.23
C ILE A 77 23.63 0.05 12.46
N ALA A 78 23.19 -0.36 13.66
CA ALA A 78 23.94 -0.15 14.90
C ALA A 78 25.31 -0.83 14.89
N GLU A 79 25.44 -2.02 14.30
CA GLU A 79 26.74 -2.68 14.12
C GLU A 79 27.63 -1.96 13.08
N GLU A 80 27.08 -1.53 11.94
CA GLU A 80 27.83 -0.72 10.97
C GLU A 80 28.33 0.60 11.62
N MET A 81 27.52 1.25 12.46
CA MET A 81 27.92 2.44 13.22
C MET A 81 29.07 2.15 14.20
N LYS A 82 29.07 0.98 14.86
CA LYS A 82 30.14 0.57 15.78
C LYS A 82 31.47 0.38 15.05
N GLU A 83 31.44 -0.17 13.85
CA GLU A 83 32.63 -0.27 13.00
C GLU A 83 33.18 1.11 12.62
N VAL A 84 32.30 2.05 12.24
CA VAL A 84 32.70 3.43 11.93
C VAL A 84 33.32 4.13 13.16
N VAL A 85 32.74 3.94 14.36
CA VAL A 85 33.35 4.46 15.60
C VAL A 85 34.76 3.90 15.78
N SER A 86 34.93 2.58 15.63
CA SER A 86 36.23 1.92 15.76
C SER A 86 37.24 2.43 14.73
N ASP A 87 36.81 2.66 13.49
CA ASP A 87 37.65 3.22 12.43
C ASP A 87 38.10 4.64 12.79
N LEU A 88 37.19 5.50 13.23
CA LEU A 88 37.50 6.89 13.60
C LEU A 88 38.40 6.99 14.84
N GLU A 89 38.16 6.18 15.87
CA GLU A 89 39.01 6.12 17.07
C GLU A 89 40.43 5.61 16.75
N SER A 90 40.54 4.72 15.77
CA SER A 90 41.83 4.18 15.30
C SER A 90 42.53 5.09 14.29
N ASN A 91 41.99 6.29 14.02
CA ASN A 91 42.47 7.22 12.99
C ASN A 91 42.46 6.61 11.57
N ASN A 92 41.57 5.65 11.31
CA ASN A 92 41.44 4.93 10.06
C ASN A 92 40.35 5.56 9.16
N LEU A 93 40.53 6.82 8.76
CA LEU A 93 39.59 7.50 7.87
C LEU A 93 39.85 7.10 6.41
N THR A 94 39.15 6.07 5.94
CA THR A 94 39.29 5.55 4.57
C THR A 94 38.04 5.79 3.73
N GLU A 95 38.14 5.58 2.41
CA GLU A 95 36.94 5.52 1.55
C GLU A 95 35.93 4.48 2.02
N GLU A 96 36.40 3.38 2.63
CA GLU A 96 35.49 2.35 3.15
C GLU A 96 34.67 2.90 4.32
N THR A 97 35.29 3.63 5.24
CA THR A 97 34.62 4.28 6.37
C THR A 97 33.54 5.26 5.90
N ILE A 98 33.82 6.03 4.85
CA ILE A 98 32.85 6.95 4.23
C ILE A 98 31.70 6.17 3.59
N ARG A 99 31.99 5.11 2.83
CA ARG A 99 30.94 4.26 2.23
C ARG A 99 30.06 3.59 3.29
N LYS A 100 30.62 3.21 4.44
CA LYS A 100 29.85 2.71 5.58
C LYS A 100 28.90 3.79 6.11
N GLN A 101 29.39 5.01 6.31
CA GLN A 101 28.58 6.16 6.73
C GLN A 101 27.43 6.49 5.75
N GLU A 102 27.66 6.44 4.44
CA GLU A 102 26.62 6.61 3.42
C GLU A 102 25.58 5.48 3.44
N ARG A 103 26.03 4.24 3.65
CA ARG A 103 25.17 3.07 3.76
C ARG A 103 24.30 3.13 5.01
N ILE A 104 24.86 3.54 6.15
CA ILE A 104 24.14 3.76 7.40
C ILE A 104 23.01 4.76 7.17
N LEU A 105 23.31 5.91 6.56
CA LEU A 105 22.29 6.92 6.23
C LEU A 105 21.21 6.36 5.31
N SER A 106 21.59 5.66 4.24
CA SER A 106 20.65 5.07 3.29
C SER A 106 19.70 4.09 3.96
N ARG A 107 20.24 3.20 4.82
CA ARG A 107 19.45 2.22 5.57
C ARG A 107 18.52 2.88 6.59
N LEU A 108 18.93 3.98 7.22
CA LEU A 108 18.06 4.75 8.11
C LEU A 108 16.86 5.32 7.33
N LEU A 109 17.11 5.93 6.16
CA LEU A 109 16.04 6.45 5.31
C LEU A 109 15.12 5.34 4.78
N ASP A 110 15.67 4.18 4.42
CA ASP A 110 14.90 3.00 4.02
C ASP A 110 14.03 2.46 5.16
N ALA A 111 14.58 2.43 6.39
CA ALA A 111 13.82 2.05 7.58
C ALA A 111 12.65 3.02 7.83
N GLN A 112 12.87 4.33 7.68
CA GLN A 112 11.82 5.35 7.75
C GLN A 112 10.71 5.06 6.72
N ARG A 113 11.10 4.82 5.46
CA ARG A 113 10.16 4.55 4.36
C ARG A 113 9.36 3.29 4.60
N SER A 114 10.01 2.22 5.06
CA SER A 114 9.38 0.94 5.39
C SER A 114 8.37 1.05 6.54
N ILE A 115 8.60 1.93 7.52
CA ILE A 115 7.62 2.21 8.57
C ILE A 115 6.41 2.94 7.97
N HIS A 116 6.65 3.97 7.15
CA HIS A 116 5.60 4.74 6.50
C HIS A 116 4.71 3.88 5.60
N GLU A 117 5.30 3.09 4.70
CA GLU A 117 4.55 2.21 3.77
C GLU A 117 3.61 1.25 4.49
N ARG A 118 4.02 0.72 5.66
CA ARG A 118 3.16 -0.17 6.46
C ARG A 118 1.96 0.50 7.09
N ASP A 119 2.02 1.79 7.39
CA ASP A 119 0.84 2.53 7.84
C ASP A 119 -0.21 2.66 6.73
N PHE A 120 0.22 2.65 5.45
CA PHE A 120 -0.66 2.71 4.28
C PHE A 120 -1.04 1.32 3.73
N GLU A 121 -0.30 0.27 4.07
CA GLU A 121 -0.59 -1.13 3.72
C GLU A 121 -1.77 -1.68 4.54
N LYS A 122 -2.92 -0.98 4.52
CA LYS A 122 -4.19 -1.53 4.99
C LYS A 122 -4.51 -2.78 4.16
N GLN A 123 -4.71 -3.88 4.89
CA GLN A 123 -4.96 -5.24 4.46
C GLN A 123 -5.65 -5.37 3.09
N ARG A 124 -4.94 -5.97 2.13
CA ARG A 124 -5.53 -6.42 0.88
C ARG A 124 -6.44 -7.62 1.18
N GLU A 125 -7.73 -7.37 1.44
CA GLU A 125 -8.72 -8.46 1.50
C GLU A 125 -8.96 -9.00 0.10
N SER A 126 -8.35 -10.13 -0.23
CA SER A 126 -8.73 -10.88 -1.43
C SER A 126 -10.08 -11.56 -1.17
N ARG A 127 -11.13 -11.12 -1.85
CA ARG A 127 -12.39 -11.87 -1.90
C ARG A 127 -12.25 -12.96 -2.96
N PRO A 128 -12.33 -14.26 -2.62
CA PRO A 128 -12.39 -15.29 -3.65
C PRO A 128 -13.63 -15.07 -4.54
N GLY A 129 -13.48 -15.25 -5.85
CA GLY A 129 -14.58 -15.12 -6.79
C GLY A 129 -15.70 -16.10 -6.41
N GLN A 130 -16.93 -15.60 -6.23
CA GLN A 130 -18.08 -16.48 -6.04
C GLN A 130 -18.47 -17.07 -7.39
N ASN A 131 -18.51 -18.40 -7.47
CA ASN A 131 -19.14 -19.09 -8.60
C ASN A 131 -20.65 -18.89 -8.52
N ILE A 132 -21.14 -17.84 -9.18
CA ILE A 132 -22.58 -17.63 -9.36
C ILE A 132 -23.02 -18.52 -10.53
N THR A 133 -23.66 -19.64 -10.23
CA THR A 133 -24.37 -20.42 -11.25
C THR A 133 -25.59 -19.62 -11.70
N ARG A 134 -25.47 -18.87 -12.80
CA ARG A 134 -26.60 -18.19 -13.40
C ARG A 134 -27.52 -19.22 -14.04
N GLN A 135 -28.75 -19.30 -13.56
CA GLN A 135 -29.79 -20.03 -14.28
C GLN A 135 -30.14 -19.22 -15.53
N SER A 136 -30.08 -19.88 -16.69
CA SER A 136 -30.60 -19.29 -17.92
C SER A 136 -32.12 -19.15 -17.77
N PRO A 137 -32.75 -18.06 -18.24
CA PRO A 137 -34.20 -17.93 -18.24
C PRO A 137 -34.86 -19.14 -18.91
N ALA A 138 -36.05 -19.51 -18.46
CA ALA A 138 -36.82 -20.59 -19.08
C ALA A 138 -37.09 -20.29 -20.56
N GLU A 139 -37.26 -21.34 -21.37
CA GLU A 139 -37.63 -21.21 -22.78
C GLU A 139 -38.90 -20.38 -22.94
N LEU A 140 -38.86 -19.39 -23.85
CA LEU A 140 -40.01 -18.54 -24.14
C LEU A 140 -41.14 -19.41 -24.73
N ASN A 141 -42.26 -19.52 -24.01
CA ASN A 141 -43.47 -20.16 -24.52
C ASN A 141 -44.28 -19.16 -25.35
N LEU A 142 -43.88 -18.99 -26.61
CA LEU A 142 -44.52 -18.06 -27.56
C LEU A 142 -46.00 -18.37 -27.77
N GLN A 143 -46.46 -19.60 -27.54
CA GLN A 143 -47.84 -20.00 -27.79
C GLN A 143 -48.79 -19.40 -26.76
N GLU A 144 -48.41 -19.46 -25.48
CA GLU A 144 -49.20 -18.88 -24.38
C GLU A 144 -49.22 -17.35 -24.42
N GLU A 145 -48.09 -16.73 -24.79
CA GLU A 145 -48.02 -15.28 -24.95
C GLU A 145 -48.88 -14.79 -26.11
N LYS A 146 -48.85 -15.47 -27.26
CA LYS A 146 -49.71 -15.14 -28.40
C LYS A 146 -51.20 -15.22 -28.05
N GLU A 147 -51.60 -16.24 -27.29
CA GLU A 147 -53.00 -16.37 -26.86
C GLU A 147 -53.40 -15.22 -25.92
N LYS A 148 -52.54 -14.88 -24.95
CA LYS A 148 -52.80 -13.74 -24.04
C LYS A 148 -52.93 -12.42 -24.79
N ILE A 149 -52.01 -12.14 -25.73
CA ILE A 149 -52.03 -10.93 -26.56
C ILE A 149 -53.32 -10.88 -27.39
N PHE A 150 -53.74 -12.01 -27.97
CA PHE A 150 -54.97 -12.09 -28.74
C PHE A 150 -56.22 -11.82 -27.88
N GLN A 151 -56.29 -12.39 -26.68
CA GLN A 151 -57.41 -12.16 -25.76
C GLN A 151 -57.46 -10.70 -25.29
N GLU A 152 -56.32 -10.07 -25.04
CA GLU A 152 -56.21 -8.66 -24.65
C GLU A 152 -56.62 -7.73 -25.81
N LEU A 153 -56.27 -8.07 -27.04
CA LEU A 153 -56.75 -7.38 -28.24
C LEU A 153 -58.29 -7.46 -28.35
N LEU A 154 -58.88 -8.65 -28.17
CA LEU A 154 -60.34 -8.82 -28.20
C LEU A 154 -61.07 -8.09 -27.06
N LYS A 155 -60.39 -7.87 -25.93
CA LYS A 155 -60.92 -7.07 -24.82
C LYS A 155 -60.87 -5.58 -25.13
N SER A 156 -59.77 -5.07 -25.67
CA SER A 156 -59.66 -3.65 -26.03
C SER A 156 -60.63 -3.23 -27.14
N ILE A 157 -60.93 -4.13 -28.08
CA ILE A 157 -61.96 -3.89 -29.10
C ILE A 157 -63.36 -3.72 -28.47
N ARG A 158 -63.65 -4.45 -27.39
CA ARG A 158 -64.92 -4.31 -26.65
C ARG A 158 -65.07 -2.97 -25.95
N GLU A 159 -63.97 -2.36 -25.53
CA GLU A 159 -63.98 -1.11 -24.77
C GLU A 159 -64.10 0.11 -25.68
N ASN A 160 -63.65 0.04 -26.95
CA ASN A 160 -63.52 1.20 -27.84
C ASN A 160 -64.41 1.20 -29.11
N TYR A 161 -65.16 0.13 -29.42
CA TYR A 161 -65.96 0.06 -30.66
C TYR A 161 -67.46 -0.19 -30.39
N HIS A 162 -68.32 0.37 -31.24
CA HIS A 162 -69.77 0.14 -31.19
C HIS A 162 -70.13 -1.32 -31.53
N ARG A 163 -71.20 -1.87 -30.94
CA ARG A 163 -71.56 -3.31 -30.95
C ARG A 163 -71.58 -3.95 -32.35
N ASP A 164 -72.02 -3.21 -33.36
CA ASP A 164 -72.13 -3.72 -34.73
C ASP A 164 -70.75 -3.95 -35.37
N TYR A 165 -69.75 -3.15 -35.02
CA TYR A 165 -68.38 -3.29 -35.50
C TYR A 165 -67.58 -4.34 -34.70
N GLU A 166 -67.90 -4.53 -33.41
CA GLU A 166 -67.28 -5.56 -32.56
C GLU A 166 -67.45 -6.96 -33.18
N ALA A 167 -68.66 -7.29 -33.63
CA ALA A 167 -68.97 -8.60 -34.20
C ALA A 167 -68.20 -8.85 -35.52
N LEU A 168 -68.06 -7.82 -36.36
CA LEU A 168 -67.37 -7.92 -37.64
C LEU A 168 -65.85 -8.07 -37.46
N ILE A 169 -65.28 -7.29 -36.54
CA ILE A 169 -63.84 -7.34 -36.23
C ILE A 169 -63.45 -8.70 -35.62
N LYS A 170 -64.25 -9.22 -34.67
CA LYS A 170 -64.02 -10.56 -34.09
C LYS A 170 -63.98 -11.64 -35.15
N ARG A 171 -65.00 -11.67 -36.02
CA ARG A 171 -65.09 -12.67 -37.09
C ARG A 171 -63.91 -12.59 -38.06
N TYR A 172 -63.45 -11.38 -38.38
CA TYR A 172 -62.29 -11.17 -39.24
C TYR A 172 -60.99 -11.72 -38.62
N PHE A 173 -60.73 -11.43 -37.34
CA PHE A 173 -59.54 -11.93 -36.66
C PHE A 173 -59.56 -13.44 -36.42
N GLU A 174 -60.73 -14.02 -36.16
CA GLU A 174 -60.90 -15.48 -36.10
C GLU A 174 -60.59 -16.14 -37.44
N LEU A 175 -61.04 -15.54 -38.55
CA LEU A 175 -60.69 -15.99 -39.90
C LEU A 175 -59.18 -15.90 -40.15
N LEU A 176 -58.54 -14.78 -39.83
CA LEU A 176 -57.08 -14.63 -39.97
C LEU A 176 -56.30 -15.70 -39.17
N ARG A 177 -56.76 -16.03 -37.96
CA ARG A 177 -56.14 -17.09 -37.14
C ARG A 177 -56.29 -18.46 -37.80
N SER A 178 -57.43 -18.73 -38.43
CA SER A 178 -57.65 -20.00 -39.15
C SER A 178 -56.77 -20.17 -40.40
N PHE A 179 -56.25 -19.08 -40.97
CA PHE A 179 -55.31 -19.11 -42.10
C PHE A 179 -53.84 -19.27 -41.69
N GLN A 180 -53.48 -19.06 -40.43
CA GLN A 180 -52.10 -19.13 -39.92
C GLN A 180 -51.76 -20.47 -39.22
N GLN A 181 -52.70 -21.40 -39.12
CA GLN A 181 -52.49 -22.79 -38.67
C GLN A 181 -52.18 -23.69 -39.86
#